data_AF-A0A0F4JC72-F1
#
_entry.id   AF-A0A0F4JC72-F1
#
_cell.length_a   1.000
_cell.length_b   1.000
_cell.length_c   1.000
_cell.angle_alpha   90.00
_cell.angle_beta   90.00
_cell.angle_gamma   90.00
#
_symmetry.space_group_name_H-M   'P 1'
#
loop_
_entity.id
_entity.type
_entity.pdbx_description
1 polymer ?
#
loop_
_entity_poly.entity_id
_entity_poly.type
_entity_poly.pdbx_seq_one_letter_code
_entity_poly.pdbx_strand_id
1 'polypeptide(L)'
;MQPRPVREAVEAWELPVKERWFCAWCYAWTELGHHPLEACRPSYLPMELRWERAESPRLSEEVLHAYDTAYAFTGSGATLCGIGHEGLSTSPYPWSPEWDSACGACTEAAAVIDRRWPPEMRDRLRENPTPPPGSSWPPF
;
A
#
# COMPACT_ATOMS: atom_id res chain seq x y z
N MET A 1 21.39 -31.44 30.99
CA MET A 1 21.49 -30.64 29.76
C MET A 1 20.09 -30.23 29.35
N GLN A 2 19.72 -28.96 29.48
CA GLN A 2 18.44 -28.46 28.95
C GLN A 2 18.62 -28.12 27.47
N PRO A 3 17.67 -28.48 26.58
CA PRO A 3 17.73 -28.04 25.20
C PRO A 3 17.54 -26.52 25.15
N ARG A 4 18.46 -25.83 24.47
CA ARG A 4 18.30 -24.40 24.15
C ARG A 4 17.05 -24.23 23.30
N PRO A 5 16.22 -23.19 23.51
CA PRO A 5 15.18 -22.88 22.56
C PRO A 5 15.86 -22.53 21.24
N VAL A 6 15.60 -23.33 20.21
CA VAL A 6 15.94 -22.97 18.83
C VAL A 6 15.19 -21.67 18.59
N ARG A 7 15.93 -20.58 18.36
CA ARG A 7 15.34 -19.34 17.88
C ARG A 7 14.64 -19.69 16.58
N GLU A 8 13.31 -19.75 16.58
CA GLU A 8 12.54 -19.74 15.33
C GLU A 8 13.05 -18.55 14.51
N ALA A 9 13.46 -18.86 13.28
CA ALA A 9 14.18 -17.95 12.44
C ALA A 9 13.30 -16.72 12.16
N VAL A 10 13.76 -15.56 12.59
CA VAL A 10 13.26 -14.23 12.21
C VAL A 10 13.63 -13.93 10.75
N GLU A 11 13.64 -14.93 9.88
CA GLU A 11 14.18 -14.83 8.51
C GLU A 11 13.10 -14.95 7.42
N ALA A 12 11.89 -15.41 7.76
CA ALA A 12 10.83 -15.55 6.75
C ALA A 12 10.38 -14.20 6.17
N TRP A 13 10.38 -13.14 6.99
CA TRP A 13 9.81 -11.82 6.66
C TRP A 13 10.74 -10.85 5.93
N GLU A 14 12.02 -11.20 5.72
CA GLU A 14 13.01 -10.34 5.05
C GLU A 14 13.27 -10.73 3.59
N LEU A 15 12.56 -11.72 3.04
CA LEU A 15 12.71 -12.08 1.64
C LEU A 15 12.17 -10.97 0.72
N PRO A 16 12.93 -10.55 -0.32
CA PRO A 16 12.52 -9.47 -1.19
C PRO A 16 11.23 -9.84 -1.94
N VAL A 17 10.22 -8.98 -1.82
CA VAL A 17 8.98 -9.02 -2.62
C VAL A 17 9.37 -9.07 -4.10
N LYS A 18 8.95 -10.12 -4.81
CA LYS A 18 9.25 -10.27 -6.25
C LYS A 18 8.41 -9.31 -7.09
N GLU A 19 7.13 -9.20 -6.77
CA GLU A 19 6.20 -8.34 -7.48
C GLU A 19 5.15 -7.76 -6.52
N ARG A 20 4.70 -6.53 -6.79
CA ARG A 20 3.56 -5.91 -6.09
C ARG A 20 2.55 -5.42 -7.12
N TRP A 21 1.31 -5.87 -6.98
CA TRP A 21 0.21 -5.57 -7.89
C TRP A 21 -0.74 -4.62 -7.21
N PHE A 22 -1.24 -3.60 -7.92
CA PHE A 22 -2.17 -2.61 -7.37
C PHE A 22 -3.50 -2.65 -8.11
N CYS A 23 -4.60 -2.67 -7.36
CA CYS A 23 -5.91 -2.39 -7.93
C CYS A 23 -6.10 -0.88 -8.04
N ALA A 24 -6.05 -0.33 -9.26
CA ALA A 24 -6.25 1.11 -9.48
C ALA A 24 -7.64 1.62 -9.04
N TRP A 25 -8.61 0.73 -8.78
CA TRP A 25 -9.95 1.13 -8.35
C TRP A 25 -10.05 1.33 -6.83
N CYS A 26 -9.56 0.39 -6.02
CA CYS A 26 -9.65 0.46 -4.55
C CYS A 26 -8.29 0.70 -3.86
N TYR A 27 -7.19 0.74 -4.60
CA TYR A 27 -5.82 0.89 -4.09
C TYR A 27 -5.37 -0.22 -3.12
N ALA A 28 -6.08 -1.34 -3.10
CA ALA A 28 -5.57 -2.57 -2.50
C ALA A 28 -4.36 -3.04 -3.32
N TRP A 29 -3.30 -3.45 -2.63
CA TRP A 29 -2.15 -4.07 -3.26
C TRP A 29 -2.02 -5.54 -2.87
N THR A 30 -1.33 -6.33 -3.69
CA THR A 30 -1.02 -7.73 -3.42
C THR A 30 0.45 -7.93 -3.68
N GLU A 31 1.15 -8.52 -2.72
CA GLU A 31 2.54 -8.91 -2.89
C GLU A 31 2.63 -10.37 -3.31
N LEU A 32 3.54 -10.63 -4.24
CA LEU A 32 3.98 -11.95 -4.64
C LEU A 32 5.47 -12.06 -4.32
N GLY A 33 5.87 -13.09 -3.56
CA GLY A 33 7.28 -13.45 -3.41
C GLY A 33 7.85 -13.51 -2.00
N HIS A 34 7.08 -13.21 -0.95
CA HIS A 34 7.45 -13.55 0.44
C HIS A 34 7.70 -15.07 0.57
N HIS A 35 6.83 -15.84 -0.07
CA HIS A 35 7.05 -17.20 -0.53
C HIS A 35 6.58 -17.25 -1.99
N PRO A 36 7.21 -18.02 -2.92
CA PRO A 36 6.76 -18.10 -4.32
C PRO A 36 5.31 -18.60 -4.51
N LEU A 37 4.62 -18.93 -3.41
CA LEU A 37 3.31 -19.56 -3.36
C LEU A 37 2.31 -18.76 -2.48
N GLU A 38 2.70 -17.60 -1.94
CA GLU A 38 1.87 -16.77 -1.07
C GLU A 38 1.55 -15.45 -1.77
N ALA A 39 0.34 -15.35 -2.32
CA ALA A 39 -0.26 -14.06 -2.63
C ALA A 39 -0.80 -13.49 -1.31
N CYS A 40 -0.21 -12.40 -0.82
CA CYS A 40 -0.63 -11.82 0.44
C CYS A 40 -1.34 -10.49 0.20
N ARG A 41 -2.55 -10.35 0.77
CA ARG A 41 -3.29 -9.09 0.76
C ARG A 41 -3.12 -8.40 2.12
N PRO A 42 -2.63 -7.15 2.16
CA PRO A 42 -2.59 -6.39 3.41
C PRO A 42 -4.01 -6.23 3.94
N SER A 43 -4.12 -6.13 5.27
CA SER A 43 -5.36 -5.68 5.90
C SER A 43 -5.73 -4.29 5.40
N TYR A 44 -7.00 -3.94 5.53
CA TYR A 44 -7.42 -2.55 5.37
C TYR A 44 -6.55 -1.65 6.25
N LEU A 45 -6.02 -0.58 5.66
CA LEU A 45 -5.36 0.51 6.39
C LEU A 45 -6.30 1.70 6.40
N PRO A 46 -6.57 2.33 7.55
CA PRO A 46 -7.30 3.59 7.63
C PRO A 46 -6.74 4.64 6.66
N MET A 47 -7.60 5.55 6.20
CA MET A 47 -7.28 6.52 5.16
C MET A 47 -6.05 7.38 5.51
N GLU A 48 -5.95 7.78 6.77
CA GLU A 48 -4.86 8.57 7.36
C GLU A 48 -3.52 7.84 7.47
N LEU A 49 -3.51 6.51 7.33
CA LEU A 49 -2.31 5.67 7.35
C LEU A 49 -1.96 5.09 5.97
N ARG A 50 -2.77 5.35 4.94
CA ARG A 50 -2.64 4.70 3.64
C ARG A 50 -1.73 5.46 2.66
N TRP A 51 -1.57 6.76 2.86
CA TRP A 51 -0.97 7.65 1.86
C TRP A 51 0.34 8.25 2.35
N GLU A 52 1.32 8.26 1.46
CA GLU A 52 2.54 9.04 1.65
C GLU A 52 2.35 10.46 1.14
N ARG A 53 3.09 11.41 1.70
CA ARG A 53 3.11 12.77 1.18
C ARG A 53 3.94 12.85 -0.09
N ALA A 54 3.44 13.55 -1.10
CA ALA A 54 4.19 13.84 -2.31
C ALA A 54 5.19 14.98 -2.07
N GLU A 55 6.40 14.82 -2.59
CA GLU A 55 7.45 15.84 -2.56
C GLU A 55 7.97 16.14 -3.96
N SER A 56 8.16 17.43 -4.23
CA SER A 56 8.87 17.93 -5.40
C SER A 56 9.13 19.43 -5.27
N PRO A 57 10.24 19.96 -5.84
CA PRO A 57 10.45 21.41 -5.97
C PRO A 57 9.36 22.13 -6.81
N ARG A 58 8.53 21.38 -7.54
CA ARG A 58 7.43 21.93 -8.36
C ARG A 58 6.09 21.98 -7.62
N LEU A 59 5.99 21.41 -6.43
CA LEU A 59 4.80 21.48 -5.58
C LEU A 59 4.92 22.69 -4.64
N SER A 60 3.78 23.29 -4.30
CA SER A 60 3.75 24.30 -3.25
C SER A 60 4.00 23.66 -1.88
N GLU A 61 4.78 24.31 -1.01
CA GLU A 61 4.97 23.86 0.37
C GLU A 61 3.73 24.14 1.25
N GLU A 62 2.86 25.06 0.83
CA GLU A 62 1.65 25.45 1.57
C GLU A 62 0.54 24.40 1.48
N VAL A 63 0.54 23.59 0.41
CA VAL A 63 -0.50 22.60 0.13
C VAL A 63 0.14 21.22 -0.01
N LEU A 64 -0.21 20.33 0.91
CA LEU A 64 0.33 18.98 0.98
C LEU A 64 -0.51 18.02 0.16
N HIS A 65 0.11 17.40 -0.84
CA HIS A 65 -0.54 16.44 -1.72
C HIS A 65 -0.26 15.00 -1.27
N ALA A 66 -1.25 14.12 -1.43
CA ALA A 66 -1.07 12.68 -1.29
C ALA A 66 -0.39 12.12 -2.55
N TYR A 67 0.65 11.32 -2.37
CA TYR A 67 1.31 10.58 -3.45
C TYR A 67 0.42 9.41 -3.90
N ASP A 68 0.28 9.25 -5.21
CA ASP A 68 -0.40 8.10 -5.81
C ASP A 68 0.56 6.90 -5.84
N THR A 69 0.40 6.01 -4.86
CA THR A 69 1.23 4.81 -4.72
C THR A 69 1.10 3.82 -5.87
N ALA A 70 0.02 3.87 -6.67
CA ALA A 70 -0.12 3.06 -7.87
C ALA A 70 0.81 3.54 -9.00
N TYR A 71 1.18 4.83 -9.01
CA TYR A 71 2.11 5.41 -9.99
C TYR A 71 3.59 5.19 -9.66
N ALA A 72 3.92 4.75 -8.45
CA ALA A 72 5.31 4.54 -7.99
C ALA A 72 6.14 3.62 -8.92
N PHE A 73 5.49 2.78 -9.73
CA PHE A 73 6.14 1.80 -10.61
C PHE A 73 6.23 2.23 -12.07
N THR A 74 5.74 3.42 -12.42
CA THR A 74 5.60 3.87 -13.81
C THR A 74 6.79 4.68 -14.34
N GLY A 75 7.85 4.85 -13.54
CA GLY A 75 9.01 5.71 -13.87
C GLY A 75 8.74 7.21 -13.72
N SER A 76 7.50 7.60 -13.41
CA SER A 76 7.10 8.96 -13.07
C SER A 76 6.14 8.93 -11.89
N GLY A 77 6.21 9.91 -11.00
CA GLY A 77 5.28 10.01 -9.87
C GLY A 77 4.02 10.80 -10.22
N ALA A 78 2.95 10.52 -9.50
CA ALA A 78 1.72 11.30 -9.55
C ALA A 78 1.16 11.56 -8.14
N THR A 79 0.36 12.60 -7.98
CA THR A 79 -0.49 12.82 -6.80
C THR A 79 -1.89 12.28 -7.04
N LEU A 80 -2.65 12.02 -5.96
CA LEU A 80 -4.05 11.59 -6.09
C LEU A 80 -4.95 12.61 -6.82
N CYS A 81 -4.57 13.89 -6.83
CA CYS A 81 -5.30 14.93 -7.56
C CYS A 81 -4.85 15.06 -9.03
N GLY A 82 -3.98 14.17 -9.53
CA GLY A 82 -3.60 14.08 -10.93
C GLY A 82 -2.40 14.93 -11.36
N ILE A 83 -1.64 15.52 -10.43
CA ILE A 83 -0.39 16.21 -10.76
C ILE A 83 0.69 15.14 -10.97
N GLY A 84 1.25 15.05 -12.17
CA GLY A 84 2.29 14.06 -12.49
C GLY A 84 3.50 14.68 -13.19
N HIS A 85 4.70 14.24 -12.79
CA HIS A 85 5.98 14.53 -13.46
C HIS A 85 7.11 13.67 -12.89
N GLU A 86 8.25 13.61 -13.58
CA GLU A 86 9.40 12.76 -13.22
C GLU A 86 10.05 13.10 -11.87
N GLY A 87 10.05 14.38 -11.46
CA GLY A 87 10.65 14.82 -10.19
C GLY A 87 9.75 14.68 -8.95
N LEU A 88 8.75 13.78 -8.98
CA LEU A 88 7.76 13.61 -7.92
C LEU A 88 8.07 12.32 -7.15
N SER A 89 8.30 12.44 -5.84
CA SER A 89 8.69 11.32 -4.97
C SER A 89 7.81 11.25 -3.72
N THR A 90 7.91 10.14 -3.00
CA THR A 90 7.31 10.00 -1.66
C THR A 90 8.20 10.66 -0.62
N SER A 91 7.59 11.38 0.31
CA SER A 91 8.18 11.85 1.55
C SER A 91 8.40 10.67 2.52
N PRO A 92 9.36 10.75 3.46
CA PRO A 92 9.40 9.86 4.62
C PRO A 92 8.29 10.16 5.65
N TYR A 93 7.56 11.27 5.49
CA TYR A 93 6.43 11.63 6.34
C TYR A 93 5.11 11.25 5.68
N PRO A 94 4.15 10.68 6.43
CA PRO A 94 2.85 10.30 5.87
C PRO A 94 2.08 11.54 5.42
N TRP A 95 1.02 11.33 4.66
CA TRP A 95 0.02 12.36 4.40
C TRP A 95 -1.26 12.03 5.14
N SER A 96 -1.89 13.04 5.75
CA SER A 96 -3.21 12.89 6.36
C SER A 96 -4.23 13.83 5.72
N PRO A 97 -5.45 13.35 5.42
CA PRO A 97 -6.55 14.19 4.94
C PRO A 97 -7.09 15.16 5.99
N GLU A 98 -6.73 14.97 7.28
CA GLU A 98 -7.19 15.80 8.40
C GLU A 98 -6.30 17.03 8.62
N TRP A 99 -5.18 17.15 7.91
CA TRP A 99 -4.31 18.32 8.03
C TRP A 99 -4.93 19.54 7.37
N ASP A 100 -4.84 20.71 8.02
CA ASP A 100 -5.34 21.97 7.46
C ASP A 100 -4.68 22.34 6.12
N SER A 101 -3.44 21.89 5.92
CA SER A 101 -2.69 22.08 4.68
C SER A 101 -2.93 20.96 3.64
N ALA A 102 -3.78 19.97 3.91
CA ALA A 102 -4.06 18.90 2.97
C ALA A 102 -4.78 19.42 1.71
N CYS A 103 -4.31 19.00 0.53
CA CYS A 103 -4.97 19.30 -0.72
C CYS A 103 -6.41 18.75 -0.72
N GLY A 104 -7.41 19.62 -0.83
CA GLY A 104 -8.83 19.21 -0.81
C GLY A 104 -9.18 18.17 -1.88
N ALA A 105 -8.62 18.28 -3.09
CA ALA A 105 -8.84 17.29 -4.14
C ALA A 105 -8.22 15.92 -3.81
N CYS A 106 -7.06 15.88 -3.14
CA CYS A 106 -6.49 14.63 -2.62
C CYS A 106 -7.37 14.03 -1.52
N THR A 107 -7.91 14.87 -0.61
CA THR A 107 -8.85 14.44 0.44
C THR A 107 -10.11 13.82 -0.15
N GLU A 108 -10.72 14.46 -1.14
CA GLU A 108 -11.90 13.91 -1.81
C GLU A 108 -11.60 12.58 -2.52
N ALA A 109 -10.49 12.52 -3.27
CA ALA A 109 -10.07 11.29 -3.95
C ALA A 109 -9.82 10.15 -2.95
N ALA A 110 -9.09 10.42 -1.86
CA ALA A 110 -8.82 9.46 -0.79
C ALA A 110 -10.13 8.95 -0.16
N ALA A 111 -11.09 9.83 0.11
CA ALA A 111 -12.39 9.45 0.66
C ALA A 111 -13.27 8.65 -0.32
N VAL A 112 -13.18 8.92 -1.63
CA VAL A 112 -13.83 8.09 -2.66
C VAL A 112 -13.20 6.70 -2.70
N ILE A 113 -11.87 6.60 -2.66
CA ILE A 113 -11.14 5.34 -2.64
C ILE A 113 -11.48 4.55 -1.37
N ASP A 114 -11.50 5.20 -0.21
CA ASP A 114 -11.82 4.54 1.05
C ASP A 114 -13.24 3.95 1.07
N ARG A 115 -14.22 4.66 0.50
CA ARG A 115 -15.60 4.16 0.36
C ARG A 115 -15.74 2.95 -0.57
N ARG A 116 -14.75 2.68 -1.44
CA ARG A 116 -14.75 1.50 -2.32
C ARG A 116 -14.27 0.24 -1.59
N TRP A 117 -13.66 0.37 -0.41
CA TRP A 117 -13.33 -0.79 0.40
C TRP A 117 -14.61 -1.39 1.00
N PRO A 118 -14.85 -2.70 0.83
CA PRO A 118 -15.99 -3.35 1.45
C PRO A 118 -15.96 -3.16 2.97
N PRO A 119 -17.08 -2.78 3.63
CA PRO A 119 -17.13 -2.56 5.07
C PRO A 119 -16.59 -3.75 5.87
N GLU A 120 -16.91 -4.97 5.44
CA GLU A 120 -16.48 -6.22 6.07
C GLU A 120 -14.97 -6.47 6.03
N MET A 121 -14.22 -5.74 5.19
CA MET A 121 -12.76 -5.84 5.12
C MET A 121 -12.06 -4.84 6.04
N ARG A 122 -12.77 -3.87 6.62
CA ARG A 122 -12.18 -2.82 7.48
C ARG A 122 -11.70 -3.36 8.82
N ASP A 123 -12.36 -4.40 9.32
CA ASP A 123 -12.06 -5.03 10.62
C ASP A 123 -11.25 -6.34 10.49
N ARG A 124 -10.82 -6.70 9.27
CA ARG A 124 -10.12 -7.96 9.01
C ARG A 124 -8.61 -7.80 9.03
N LEU A 125 -7.94 -8.75 9.68
CA LEU A 125 -6.50 -8.93 9.60
C LEU A 125 -6.09 -9.46 8.22
N ARG A 126 -4.78 -9.48 7.96
CA ARG A 126 -4.16 -9.99 6.73
C ARG A 126 -4.77 -11.33 6.32
N GLU A 127 -5.32 -11.41 5.10
CA GLU A 127 -5.92 -12.63 4.57
C GLU A 127 -4.94 -13.34 3.62
N ASN A 128 -4.75 -14.63 3.84
CA ASN A 128 -4.09 -15.54 2.90
C ASN A 128 -5.20 -16.29 2.13
N PRO A 129 -5.58 -15.85 0.92
CA PRO A 129 -6.70 -16.44 0.21
C PRO A 129 -6.45 -17.91 -0.12
N THR A 130 -7.51 -18.72 -0.03
CA THR A 130 -7.48 -20.11 -0.49
C THR A 130 -7.33 -20.16 -2.02
N PRO A 131 -6.48 -21.05 -2.54
CA PRO A 131 -6.41 -21.38 -3.95
C PRO A 131 -7.76 -21.59 -4.65
N PRO A 132 -7.99 -21.01 -5.85
CA PRO A 132 -9.09 -21.41 -6.70
C PRO A 132 -8.98 -22.91 -7.07
N PRO A 133 -10.10 -23.65 -7.19
CA PRO A 133 -10.08 -25.05 -7.60
C PRO A 133 -9.36 -25.22 -8.95
N GLY A 134 -8.37 -26.11 -9.00
CA GLY A 134 -7.57 -26.36 -10.21
C GLY A 134 -6.44 -25.36 -10.45
N SER A 135 -6.20 -24.41 -9.54
CA SER A 135 -4.98 -23.61 -9.57
C SER A 135 -3.78 -24.47 -9.14
N SER A 136 -2.61 -24.15 -9.66
CA SER A 136 -1.35 -24.76 -9.24
C SER A 136 -0.82 -24.17 -7.92
N TRP A 137 -1.69 -23.57 -7.09
CA TRP A 137 -1.27 -23.11 -5.77
C TRP A 137 -1.16 -24.36 -4.87
N PRO A 138 -0.18 -24.44 -3.96
CA PRO A 138 -0.08 -25.56 -3.03
C PRO A 138 -1.22 -25.53 -2.00
N PRO A 139 -1.57 -26.68 -1.41
CA PRO A 139 -2.45 -26.71 -0.25
C PRO A 139 -1.76 -26.04 0.94
N PHE A 140 -2.53 -25.24 1.66
CA PHE A 140 -2.20 -24.52 2.89
C PHE A 140 -1.83 -25.46 4.04
#